data_AF-A0A927RVQ7-F1
#
_entry.id   AF-A0A927RVQ7-F1
#
_cell.length_a   1.000
_cell.length_b   1.000
_cell.length_c   1.000
_cell.angle_alpha   90.00
_cell.angle_beta   90.00
_cell.angle_gamma   90.00
#
_symmetry.space_group_name_H-M   'P 1'
#
loop_
_entity.id
_entity.type
_entity.pdbx_description
1 polymer ?
#
loop_
_entity_poly.entity_id
_entity_poly.type
_entity_poly.pdbx_seq_one_letter_code
_entity_poly.pdbx_strand_id
1 'polypeptide(L)' 'MDDTTTQTEEDALKSALSVVNIAEKKARIYSRLLTDTSLAKAMEQLACRHEEQKISLQTLLYGDKKNKKKGEKAEEDDET' A
#
# COMPACT_ATOMS: atom_id res chain seq x y z
N MET A 1 28.35 8.93 -11.33
CA MET A 1 26.93 8.63 -11.05
C MET A 1 26.50 9.76 -10.13
N ASP A 2 25.72 10.70 -10.64
CA ASP A 2 25.48 11.98 -9.96
C ASP A 2 24.42 11.81 -8.86
N ASP A 3 24.74 12.21 -7.63
CA ASP A 3 23.88 12.11 -6.45
C ASP A 3 22.50 12.78 -6.65
N THR A 4 22.41 13.72 -7.59
CA THR A 4 21.15 14.38 -7.98
C THR A 4 20.14 13.42 -8.60
N THR A 5 20.58 12.41 -9.36
CA THR A 5 19.70 11.44 -10.02
C THR A 5 19.06 10.52 -8.97
N THR A 6 19.84 10.03 -8.02
CA THR A 6 19.36 9.16 -6.94
C THR A 6 18.38 9.88 -6.01
N GLN A 7 18.61 11.16 -5.71
CA GLN A 7 17.67 11.97 -4.91
C GLN A 7 16.31 12.13 -5.61
N THR A 8 16.31 12.39 -6.93
CA THR A 8 15.05 12.53 -7.69
C THR A 8 14.26 11.24 -7.78
N GLU A 9 14.93 10.08 -7.84
CA GLU A 9 14.29 8.77 -7.83
C GLU A 9 13.64 8.47 -6.47
N GLU A 10 14.31 8.79 -5.36
CA GLU A 10 13.75 8.62 -4.02
C GLU A 10 12.50 9.49 -3.80
N ASP A 11 12.52 10.74 -4.26
CA ASP A 11 11.38 11.65 -4.14
C ASP A 11 10.19 11.21 -5.02
N ALA A 12 10.47 10.67 -6.21
CA ALA A 12 9.44 10.07 -7.07
C ALA A 12 8.78 8.85 -6.40
N LEU A 13 9.57 7.98 -5.77
CA LEU A 13 9.06 6.81 -5.05
C LEU A 13 8.26 7.20 -3.81
N LYS A 14 8.68 8.22 -3.04
CA LYS A 14 7.89 8.78 -1.92
C LYS A 14 6.55 9.34 -2.39
N SER A 15 6.55 10.07 -3.49
CA SER A 15 5.33 10.61 -4.11
C SER A 15 4.38 9.48 -4.53
N ALA A 16 4.90 8.46 -5.22
CA ALA A 16 4.13 7.29 -5.62
C ALA A 16 3.52 6.55 -4.40
N LEU A 17 4.31 6.38 -3.33
CA LEU A 17 3.84 5.74 -2.09
C LEU A 17 2.69 6.52 -1.45
N SER A 18 2.76 7.86 -1.45
CA SER A 18 1.69 8.73 -0.95
C SER A 18 0.40 8.55 -1.74
N VAL A 19 0.49 8.56 -3.08
CA VAL A 19 -0.65 8.39 -3.99
C VAL A 19 -1.30 7.02 -3.78
N VAL A 20 -0.52 5.95 -3.75
CA VAL A 20 -1.01 4.57 -3.54
C VAL A 20 -1.71 4.45 -2.19
N ASN A 21 -1.19 5.06 -1.13
CA ASN A 21 -1.81 5.05 0.20
C ASN A 21 -3.18 5.76 0.21
N ILE A 22 -3.34 6.85 -0.55
CA ILE A 22 -4.63 7.54 -0.70
C ILE A 22 -5.60 6.68 -1.52
N ALA A 23 -5.13 6.06 -2.61
CA ALA A 23 -5.93 5.22 -3.48
C ALA A 23 -6.46 3.97 -2.75
N GLU A 24 -5.61 3.28 -1.99
CA GLU A 24 -5.98 2.14 -1.14
C GLU A 24 -7.13 2.48 -0.19
N LYS A 25 -6.96 3.56 0.58
CA LYS A 25 -7.99 4.02 1.54
C LYS A 25 -9.30 4.37 0.85
N LYS A 26 -9.25 5.07 -0.29
CA LYS A 26 -10.46 5.43 -1.04
C LYS A 26 -11.18 4.19 -1.58
N ALA A 27 -10.44 3.26 -2.18
CA ALA A 27 -11.00 2.00 -2.67
C ALA A 27 -11.68 1.22 -1.54
N ARG A 28 -11.05 1.12 -0.36
CA ARG A 28 -11.63 0.44 0.81
C ARG A 28 -12.82 1.18 1.43
N ILE A 29 -12.88 2.50 1.33
CA ILE A 29 -14.08 3.25 1.72
C ILE A 29 -15.22 2.96 0.74
N TYR A 30 -14.95 2.98 -0.57
CA TYR A 30 -15.96 2.69 -1.58
C TYR A 30 -16.47 1.25 -1.51
N SER A 31 -15.61 0.27 -1.20
CA SER A 31 -16.05 -1.12 -1.02
C SER A 31 -17.09 -1.28 0.09
N ARG A 32 -17.11 -0.39 1.09
CA ARG A 32 -18.06 -0.40 2.22
C ARG A 32 -19.32 0.44 2.00
N LEU A 33 -19.23 1.47 1.18
CA LEU A 33 -20.33 2.44 0.98
C LEU A 33 -21.20 2.13 -0.24
N LEU A 34 -20.67 1.37 -1.21
CA LEU A 34 -21.40 1.05 -2.42
C LEU A 34 -22.49 0.02 -2.15
N THR A 35 -23.68 0.27 -2.72
CA THR A 35 -24.83 -0.64 -2.67
C THR A 35 -24.73 -1.74 -3.71
N ASP A 36 -24.07 -1.47 -4.83
CA ASP A 36 -23.76 -2.47 -5.85
C ASP A 36 -22.67 -3.41 -5.32
N THR A 37 -23.06 -4.65 -5.06
CA THR A 37 -22.20 -5.69 -4.48
C THR A 37 -21.05 -6.09 -5.42
N SER A 38 -21.26 -6.03 -6.73
CA SER A 38 -20.24 -6.35 -7.72
C SER A 38 -19.16 -5.26 -7.75
N LEU A 39 -19.58 -3.98 -7.73
CA LEU A 39 -18.67 -2.85 -7.69
C LEU A 39 -17.95 -2.75 -6.34
N ALA A 40 -18.66 -2.99 -5.23
CA ALA A 40 -18.07 -3.06 -3.90
C ALA A 40 -16.95 -4.10 -3.82
N LYS A 41 -17.18 -5.30 -4.37
CA LYS A 41 -16.15 -6.35 -4.45
C LYS A 41 -14.97 -5.95 -5.33
N ALA A 42 -15.23 -5.30 -6.46
CA ALA A 42 -14.16 -4.81 -7.33
C ALA A 42 -13.31 -3.72 -6.63
N MET A 43 -13.94 -2.85 -5.84
CA MET A 43 -13.23 -1.85 -5.04
C MET A 43 -12.38 -2.48 -3.93
N GLU A 44 -12.86 -3.55 -3.28
CA GLU A 44 -12.05 -4.28 -2.29
C GLU A 44 -10.82 -4.92 -2.94
N GLN A 45 -11.00 -5.58 -4.10
CA GLN A 45 -9.89 -6.15 -4.86
C GLN A 45 -8.87 -5.07 -5.28
N LEU A 46 -9.34 -3.88 -5.66
CA LEU A 46 -8.47 -2.76 -5.98
C LEU A 46 -7.69 -2.27 -4.74
N ALA A 47 -8.33 -2.22 -3.57
CA ALA A 47 -7.67 -1.88 -2.32
C ALA A 47 -6.55 -2.88 -1.97
N CYS A 48 -6.80 -4.19 -2.12
CA CYS A 48 -5.78 -5.22 -1.91
C CYS A 48 -4.56 -5.02 -2.82
N ARG A 49 -4.78 -4.77 -4.13
CA ARG A 49 -3.69 -4.50 -5.08
C ARG A 49 -2.87 -3.27 -4.70
N HIS A 50 -3.52 -2.21 -4.21
CA HIS A 50 -2.80 -1.02 -3.74
C HIS A 50 -2.00 -1.29 -2.46
N GLU A 51 -2.47 -2.15 -1.55
CA GLU A 51 -1.68 -2.55 -0.38
C GLU A 51 -0.44 -3.36 -0.79
N GLU A 52 -0.55 -4.28 -1.76
CA GLU A 52 0.60 -5.01 -2.32
C GLU A 52 1.63 -4.06 -2.99
N GLN A 53 1.14 -3.09 -3.77
CA GLN A 53 1.98 -2.07 -4.39
C GLN A 53 2.69 -1.19 -3.35
N LYS A 54 2.00 -0.83 -2.27
CA LYS A 54 2.55 -0.05 -1.15
C LYS A 54 3.66 -0.82 -0.44
N ILE A 55 3.47 -2.12 -0.20
CA ILE A 55 4.52 -2.99 0.38
C ILE A 55 5.75 -3.02 -0.53
N SER A 56 5.55 -3.17 -1.85
CA SER A 56 6.63 -3.19 -2.83
C SER A 56 7.39 -1.86 -2.89
N LEU A 57 6.67 -0.73 -2.88
CA LEU A 57 7.27 0.62 -2.84
C LEU A 57 8.01 0.86 -1.52
N GLN A 58 7.51 0.35 -0.40
CA GLN A 58 8.20 0.43 0.90
C GLN A 58 9.49 -0.40 0.92
N THR A 59 9.48 -1.60 0.34
CA THR A 59 10.70 -2.41 0.16
C THR A 59 11.70 -1.67 -0.71
N LEU A 60 11.27 -1.06 -1.81
CA LEU A 60 12.16 -0.35 -2.71
C LEU A 60 12.78 0.90 -2.05
N LEU A 61 12.00 1.63 -1.24
CA LEU A 61 12.44 2.88 -0.61
C LEU A 61 13.28 2.65 0.66
N TYR A 62 13.00 1.60 1.43
CA TYR A 62 13.58 1.40 2.77
C TYR A 62 14.32 0.06 2.95
N GLY A 63 14.29 -0.82 1.95
CA GLY A 63 14.72 -2.21 2.07
C GLY A 63 13.80 -3.06 2.96
N ASP A 64 14.10 -4.36 3.05
CA ASP A 64 13.27 -5.34 3.79
C ASP A 64 13.19 -5.10 5.32
N LYS A 65 14.00 -4.20 5.87
CA LYS A 65 14.08 -3.96 7.33
C LYS A 65 12.78 -3.42 7.94
N LYS A 66 11.89 -2.79 7.15
CA LYS A 66 10.62 -2.23 7.65
C LYS A 66 9.39 -3.12 7.43
N ASN A 67 9.41 -4.05 6.48
CA ASN A 67 8.22 -4.87 6.18
C ASN A 67 7.95 -5.96 7.22
N LYS A 68 8.98 -6.41 7.94
CA LYS A 68 8.84 -7.45 8.98
C LYS A 68 7.91 -7.04 10.14
N LYS A 69 7.90 -5.75 10.51
CA LYS A 69 7.08 -5.21 11.61
C LYS A 69 5.57 -5.11 11.33
N LYS A 70 5.14 -5.20 10.06
CA LYS A 70 3.71 -5.19 9.71
C LYS A 70 3.13 -6.58 9.48
N GLY A 71 3.96 -7.56 9.09
CA GLY A 71 3.55 -8.96 8.96
C GLY A 71 3.32 -9.64 10.31
N GLU A 72 4.18 -9.38 11.31
CA GLU A 72 4.07 -9.98 12.65
C GLU A 72 2.87 -9.49 13.46
N LYS A 73 2.23 -8.37 13.09
CA LYS A 73 1.10 -7.82 13.85
C LYS A 73 -0.28 -8.33 13.38
N ALA A 74 -0.33 -9.17 12.35
CA ALA A 74 -1.58 -9.73 11.83
C ALA A 74 -1.83 -11.18 12.30
N GLU A 75 -0.87 -11.79 13.01
CA GLU A 75 -0.92 -13.21 13.39
C GLU A 75 -1.21 -13.43 14.89
N GLU A 76 -1.25 -12.39 15.72
CA GLU A 76 -1.51 -12.51 17.17
C GLU A 76 -2.97 -12.25 17.60
N ASP A 77 -3.88 -11.87 16.69
CA ASP A 77 -5.28 -11.56 17.03
C ASP A 77 -6.28 -12.71 16.71
N ASP A 78 -5.81 -13.94 16.41
CA ASP A 78 -6.66 -15.13 16.16
C ASP A 78 -6.34 -16.32 17.08
N GLU A 79 -5.86 -16.07 18.31
CA GLU A 79 -5.87 -17.08 19.39
C GLU A 79 -6.00 -16.38 20.76
N THR A 80 -7.23 -16.05 21.17
CA THR A 80 -7.83 -16.35 22.50
C THR A 80 -9.22 -15.75 22.69
#